data_AF-A0A2G4I8X5-F1
#
_entry.id   AF-A0A2G4I8X5-F1
#
_cell.length_a   1.000
_cell.length_b   1.000
_cell.length_c   1.000
_cell.angle_alpha   90.00
_cell.angle_beta   90.00
_cell.angle_gamma   90.00
#
_symmetry.space_group_name_H-M   'P 1'
#
loop_
_entity.id
_entity.type
_entity.pdbx_description
1 polymer ?
#
loop_
_entity_poly.entity_id
_entity_poly.type
_entity_poly.pdbx_seq_one_letter_code
_entity_poly.pdbx_strand_id
1 'polypeptide(L)'
;MHLMGIGDEAGGGLDFQIKAAKELGWKFIEMRGVEVPGFAKANFHEIPAAAFDLAVAKLQASGIGVYCFGSTIMNWAKTVETPFDVTLGE
;
A
#
# COMPACT_ATOMS: atom_id res chain seq x y z
N MET A 1 4.84 6.95 -21.44
CA MET A 1 4.99 5.76 -20.56
C MET A 1 4.57 6.16 -19.17
N HIS A 2 3.75 5.34 -18.48
CA HIS A 2 3.42 5.54 -17.08
C HIS A 2 4.28 4.57 -16.26
N LEU A 3 5.09 5.10 -15.34
CA LEU A 3 5.91 4.32 -14.44
C LEU A 3 5.31 4.36 -13.03
N MET A 4 5.40 3.22 -12.36
CA MET A 4 4.91 2.97 -11.01
C MET A 4 5.65 1.76 -10.43
N GLY A 5 5.55 1.60 -9.12
CA GLY A 5 6.04 0.42 -8.42
C GLY A 5 5.25 0.16 -7.15
N ILE A 6 5.57 -0.98 -6.53
CA ILE A 6 4.98 -1.43 -5.29
C ILE A 6 5.52 -0.54 -4.16
N GLY A 7 4.66 0.30 -3.60
CA GLY A 7 5.10 1.36 -2.68
C GLY A 7 5.87 0.81 -1.47
N ASP A 8 5.42 -0.32 -0.91
CA ASP A 8 6.00 -0.90 0.31
C ASP A 8 7.40 -1.52 0.13
N GLU A 9 7.88 -1.70 -1.09
CA GLU A 9 9.27 -2.09 -1.39
C GLU A 9 10.27 -0.94 -1.11
N ALA A 10 9.81 0.31 -1.15
CA ALA A 10 10.61 1.48 -0.78
C ALA A 10 10.62 1.75 0.74
N GLY A 11 9.71 1.13 1.49
CA GLY A 11 9.61 1.28 2.94
C GLY A 11 8.17 1.17 3.46
N GLY A 12 8.03 0.89 4.76
CA GLY A 12 6.71 0.73 5.40
C GLY A 12 5.89 2.02 5.47
N GLY A 13 6.53 3.15 5.78
CA GLY A 13 5.85 4.44 5.99
C GLY A 13 5.47 5.13 4.68
N LEU A 14 4.26 5.66 4.60
CA LEU A 14 3.73 6.34 3.41
C LEU A 14 4.66 7.46 2.89
N ASP A 15 5.33 8.18 3.79
CA ASP A 15 6.30 9.22 3.41
C ASP A 15 7.48 8.68 2.60
N PHE A 16 8.00 7.52 2.98
CA PHE A 16 9.10 6.90 2.26
C PHE A 16 8.65 6.41 0.88
N GLN A 17 7.45 5.83 0.78
CA GLN A 17 6.89 5.38 -0.49
C GLN A 17 6.69 6.56 -1.47
N ILE A 18 6.10 7.66 -0.99
CA ILE A 18 5.90 8.88 -1.78
C ILE A 18 7.24 9.51 -2.18
N LYS A 19 8.19 9.59 -1.25
CA LYS A 19 9.51 10.15 -1.50
C LYS A 19 10.23 9.38 -2.60
N ALA A 20 10.25 8.04 -2.52
CA ALA A 20 10.90 7.20 -3.53
C ALA A 20 10.27 7.38 -4.92
N ALA A 21 8.94 7.39 -5.01
CA ALA A 21 8.25 7.65 -6.27
C ALA A 21 8.63 9.01 -6.87
N LYS A 22 8.74 10.05 -6.04
CA LYS A 22 9.16 11.39 -6.48
C LYS A 22 10.62 11.44 -6.94
N GLU A 23 11.54 10.80 -6.21
CA GLU A 23 12.97 10.74 -6.57
C GLU A 23 13.19 10.02 -7.90
N LEU A 24 12.34 9.02 -8.22
CA LEU A 24 12.34 8.31 -9.50
C LEU A 24 11.60 9.07 -10.62
N GLY A 25 11.00 10.22 -10.32
CA GLY A 25 10.20 11.00 -11.27
C GLY A 25 8.86 10.35 -11.65
N TRP A 26 8.37 9.41 -10.84
CA TRP A 26 7.11 8.71 -11.07
C TRP A 26 5.93 9.53 -10.57
N LYS A 27 4.76 9.29 -11.18
CA LYS A 27 3.50 9.95 -10.82
C LYS A 27 2.51 9.02 -10.13
N PHE A 28 2.82 7.73 -10.09
CA PHE A 28 1.90 6.69 -9.67
C PHE A 28 2.58 5.68 -8.77
N ILE A 29 1.82 5.12 -7.85
CA ILE A 29 2.23 4.01 -6.99
C ILE A 29 1.13 2.95 -6.93
N GLU A 30 1.53 1.71 -6.65
CA GLU A 30 0.63 0.67 -6.19
C GLU A 30 0.52 0.75 -4.66
N MET A 31 -0.70 0.91 -4.15
CA MET A 31 -0.96 0.89 -2.70
C MET A 31 -1.20 -0.53 -2.22
N ARG A 32 -0.49 -0.87 -1.13
CA ARG A 32 -0.43 -2.22 -0.58
C ARG A 32 -0.29 -2.17 0.94
N GLY A 33 0.81 -2.63 1.54
CA GLY A 33 1.10 -2.37 2.95
C GLY A 33 1.46 -0.90 3.19
N VAL A 34 0.87 -0.29 4.22
CA VAL A 34 1.20 1.10 4.59
C VAL A 34 1.23 1.28 6.10
N GLU A 35 2.23 2.02 6.56
CA GLU A 35 2.27 2.59 7.90
C GLU A 35 1.91 4.08 7.80
N VAL A 36 0.89 4.46 8.56
CA VAL A 36 0.44 5.84 8.73
C VAL A 36 0.73 6.25 10.17
N PRO A 37 1.36 7.41 10.42
CA PRO A 37 1.75 7.82 11.78
C PRO A 37 0.59 7.73 12.78
N GLY A 38 0.83 7.04 13.91
CA GLY A 38 -0.17 6.83 14.96
C GLY A 38 -1.04 5.57 14.78
N PHE A 39 -0.83 4.79 13.72
CA PHE A 39 -1.57 3.56 13.44
C PHE A 39 -0.62 2.39 13.18
N ALA A 40 -1.07 1.18 13.50
CA ALA A 40 -0.34 -0.02 13.13
C ALA A 40 -0.27 -0.16 11.61
N LYS A 41 0.85 -0.69 11.11
CA LYS A 41 0.98 -1.05 9.70
C LYS A 41 -0.03 -2.14 9.35
N ALA A 42 -0.75 -1.96 8.25
CA ALA A 42 -1.66 -2.97 7.70
C ALA A 42 -1.72 -2.83 6.17
N ASN A 43 -2.48 -3.70 5.48
CA ASN A 43 -2.81 -3.44 4.09
C ASN A 43 -3.70 -2.19 4.01
N PHE A 44 -3.62 -1.43 2.92
CA PHE A 44 -4.29 -0.15 2.73
C PHE A 44 -5.83 -0.23 2.82
N HIS A 45 -6.44 -1.41 2.63
CA HIS A 45 -7.89 -1.63 2.88
C HIS A 45 -8.24 -2.03 4.32
N GLU A 46 -7.24 -2.33 5.15
CA GLU A 46 -7.41 -2.79 6.54
C GLU A 46 -7.04 -1.71 7.56
N ILE A 47 -6.37 -0.63 7.13
CA ILE A 47 -6.07 0.49 8.02
C ILE A 47 -7.36 1.15 8.52
N PRO A 48 -7.39 1.66 9.78
CA PRO A 48 -8.55 2.36 10.29
C PRO A 48 -8.95 3.57 9.43
N ALA A 49 -10.23 3.93 9.40
CA ALA A 49 -10.74 5.04 8.58
C ALA A 49 -9.96 6.36 8.77
N ALA A 50 -9.61 6.69 10.01
CA ALA A 50 -8.81 7.88 10.31
C ALA A 50 -7.40 7.82 9.67
N ALA A 51 -6.78 6.64 9.62
CA ALA A 51 -5.50 6.44 8.94
C ALA A 51 -5.65 6.55 7.41
N PHE A 52 -6.75 6.02 6.86
CA PHE A 52 -7.08 6.12 5.45
C PHE A 52 -7.25 7.58 5.00
N ASP A 53 -8.00 8.38 5.75
CA ASP A 53 -8.19 9.82 5.45
C ASP A 53 -6.86 10.58 5.44
N LEU A 54 -5.98 10.31 6.40
CA LEU A 54 -4.64 10.89 6.45
C LEU A 54 -3.79 10.45 5.26
N ALA A 55 -3.87 9.18 4.87
CA ALA A 55 -3.13 8.65 3.72
C ALA A 55 -3.60 9.28 2.41
N VAL A 56 -4.92 9.38 2.19
CA VAL A 56 -5.51 10.03 1.00
C VAL A 56 -5.10 11.50 0.93
N ALA A 57 -5.22 12.25 2.03
CA ALA A 57 -4.84 13.66 2.08
C ALA A 57 -3.35 13.84 1.72
N LYS A 58 -2.48 12.96 2.22
CA LYS A 58 -1.04 13.01 1.93
C LYS A 58 -0.73 12.65 0.49
N LEU A 59 -1.38 11.63 -0.08
CA LEU A 59 -1.23 11.27 -1.49
C LEU A 59 -1.66 12.41 -2.42
N GLN A 60 -2.82 13.01 -2.16
CA GLN A 60 -3.31 14.17 -2.89
C GLN A 60 -2.35 15.36 -2.81
N ALA A 61 -1.92 15.74 -1.61
CA ALA A 61 -0.96 16.82 -1.40
C ALA A 61 0.40 16.55 -2.09
N SER A 62 0.77 15.28 -2.24
CA SER A 62 2.01 14.90 -2.91
C SER A 62 1.93 14.97 -4.43
N GLY A 63 0.73 14.94 -5.01
CA GLY A 63 0.49 14.82 -6.45
C GLY A 63 0.68 13.41 -7.01
N ILE A 64 0.93 12.41 -6.17
CA ILE A 64 1.04 11.00 -6.55
C ILE A 64 -0.36 10.38 -6.63
N GLY A 65 -0.66 9.73 -7.75
CA GLY A 65 -1.87 8.94 -7.93
C GLY A 65 -1.69 7.49 -7.49
N VAL A 66 -2.78 6.85 -7.09
CA VAL A 66 -2.83 5.39 -6.92
C VAL A 66 -3.29 4.78 -8.23
N TYR A 67 -2.44 3.98 -8.88
CA TYR A 67 -2.76 3.37 -10.17
C TYR A 67 -3.23 1.92 -10.03
N CYS A 68 -2.67 1.22 -9.05
CA CYS A 68 -2.98 -0.18 -8.74
C CYS A 68 -3.21 -0.31 -7.23
N PHE A 69 -3.99 -1.31 -6.86
CA PHE A 69 -4.25 -1.67 -5.48
C PHE A 69 -3.94 -3.16 -5.29
N GLY A 70 -2.97 -3.49 -4.44
CA GLY A 70 -2.62 -4.87 -4.15
C GLY A 70 -3.30 -5.36 -2.87
N SER A 71 -4.28 -6.24 -3.05
CA SER A 71 -4.99 -6.90 -1.95
C SER A 71 -4.13 -7.94 -1.23
N THR A 72 -4.64 -8.50 -0.13
CA THR A 72 -4.06 -9.67 0.55
C THR A 72 -4.37 -10.99 -0.17
N ILE A 73 -5.22 -10.97 -1.20
CA ILE A 73 -5.56 -12.15 -2.02
C ILE A 73 -4.55 -12.33 -3.16
N MET A 74 -4.18 -13.59 -3.44
CA MET A 74 -3.22 -13.97 -4.50
C MET A 74 -1.85 -13.28 -4.37
N ASN A 75 -1.41 -13.00 -3.14
CA ASN A 75 -0.13 -12.35 -2.83
C ASN A 75 1.06 -13.31 -2.66
N TRP A 76 0.90 -14.57 -3.08
CA TRP A 76 1.89 -15.66 -2.94
C TRP A 76 2.24 -16.07 -1.49
N ALA A 77 1.53 -15.57 -0.48
CA ALA A 77 1.77 -15.97 0.91
C ALA A 77 1.34 -17.42 1.21
N LYS A 78 0.45 -17.98 0.38
CA LYS A 78 -0.13 -19.32 0.52
C LYS A 78 -0.10 -20.05 -0.82
N THR A 79 0.03 -21.36 -0.78
CA THR A 79 -0.07 -22.22 -1.97
C THR A 79 -1.51 -22.66 -2.19
N VAL A 80 -1.83 -23.22 -3.37
CA VAL A 80 -3.19 -23.70 -3.71
C VAL A 80 -3.63 -24.86 -2.82
N GLU A 81 -2.69 -25.56 -2.20
CA GLU A 81 -2.92 -26.66 -1.26
C GLU A 81 -3.24 -26.18 0.16
N THR A 82 -3.12 -24.88 0.45
CA THR A 82 -3.40 -24.34 1.79
C THR A 82 -4.91 -24.42 2.09
N PRO A 83 -5.33 -25.04 3.21
CA PRO A 83 -6.74 -25.08 3.58
C PRO A 83 -7.34 -23.67 3.67
N PHE A 84 -8.53 -23.48 3.09
CA PHE A 84 -9.15 -22.16 3.01
C PHE A 84 -9.46 -21.55 4.39
N ASP A 85 -9.74 -22.38 5.40
CA ASP A 85 -10.00 -21.95 6.79
C ASP A 85 -8.88 -21.11 7.39
N VAL A 86 -7.63 -21.31 6.97
CA VAL A 86 -6.48 -20.48 7.39
C VAL A 86 -6.68 -19.03 6.94
N THR A 87 -7.25 -18.82 5.75
CA THR A 87 -7.53 -17.48 5.22
C THR A 87 -8.75 -16.84 5.86
N LEU A 88 -9.74 -17.64 6.29
CA LEU A 88 -10.91 -17.12 7.00
C LEU A 88 -10.59 -16.64 8.43
N GLY A 89 -9.45 -17.07 8.99
CA GLY A 89 -9.01 -16.70 10.35
C GLY A 89 -8.09 -15.48 10.43
N GLU A 90 -7.78 -14.83 9.30
CA GLU A 90 -7.01 -13.59 9.20
C GLU A 90 -7.93 -12.37 9.17
#